data_AF-A0A927VV98-F1
#
_entry.id   AF-A0A927VV98-F1
#
_cell.length_a   1.000
_cell.length_b   1.000
_cell.length_c   1.000
_cell.angle_alpha   90.00
_cell.angle_beta   90.00
_cell.angle_gamma   90.00
#
_symmetry.space_group_name_H-M   'P 1'
#
loop_
_entity.id
_entity.type
_entity.pdbx_description
1 polymer ?
#
loop_
_entity_poly.entity_id
_entity_poly.type
_entity_poly.pdbx_seq_one_letter_code
_entity_poly.pdbx_strand_id
1 'polypeptide(L)'
;MRVKPYKGKDKFIFFSYSHKDIKEVLEIIGRLQSNGYRVWFDEGIDPGTEWDDNIALQIELCSYYIAYVTTNFVDSQNCRDELNYARDLDKDRLMVYGEDVELPRGMKMRMNRLQAIFKNRYSDPEDFYEKLNNAAGIQTCRREIAEAHAGKPAGREKTVTAESFKVGSSVYFGSYKQNSGTSNGEDDIEWLVLAKEGNRILVISKYALACQPYNTTFAAVTWETCTLRKWLNFAFYNIAFTNEEKKMILSVVVSADRNPEYNTAPGKNTTDKVFLLSITEADKYFNSGAARQCKGTAYCFERGAYKAGNGNCWWWLRSPGSISCFAAYVNFDGSVYDYGNYIYYSSIAVRPAMWIDFGS
;
A
#
# COMPACT_ATOMS: atom_id res chain seq x y z
N MET A 1 1.00 -24.52 -17.20
CA MET A 1 1.63 -23.21 -16.89
C MET A 1 1.51 -23.02 -15.38
N ARG A 2 2.57 -22.65 -14.66
CA ARG A 2 2.49 -22.45 -13.20
C ARG A 2 1.79 -21.10 -12.94
N VAL A 3 0.53 -21.15 -12.52
CA VAL A 3 -0.25 -19.98 -12.09
C VAL A 3 0.44 -19.37 -10.87
N LYS A 4 0.54 -18.04 -10.81
CA LYS A 4 1.14 -17.32 -9.68
C LYS A 4 0.33 -16.06 -9.38
N PRO A 5 0.14 -15.67 -8.12
CA PRO A 5 -0.56 -14.45 -7.79
C PRO A 5 0.20 -13.22 -8.31
N TYR A 6 -0.54 -12.24 -8.83
CA TYR A 6 0.00 -10.96 -9.25
C TYR A 6 0.59 -10.20 -8.04
N LYS A 7 1.74 -9.55 -8.21
CA LYS A 7 2.45 -8.80 -7.15
C LYS A 7 2.83 -7.37 -7.56
N GLY A 8 2.24 -6.88 -8.65
CA GLY A 8 2.52 -5.53 -9.18
C GLY A 8 1.52 -4.49 -8.67
N LYS A 9 1.44 -3.36 -9.37
CA LYS A 9 0.67 -2.18 -8.95
C LYS A 9 -0.46 -1.79 -9.90
N ASP A 10 -0.47 -2.35 -11.10
CA ASP A 10 -1.50 -2.06 -12.07
C ASP A 10 -2.83 -2.65 -11.60
N LYS A 11 -3.94 -2.08 -12.10
CA LYS A 11 -5.30 -2.57 -11.85
C LYS A 11 -5.37 -4.10 -12.02
N PHE A 12 -5.80 -4.80 -11.00
CA PHE A 12 -5.81 -6.25 -10.97
C PHE A 12 -7.11 -6.79 -10.38
N ILE A 13 -7.36 -8.06 -10.68
CA ILE A 13 -8.48 -8.85 -10.19
C ILE A 13 -8.09 -9.49 -8.86
N PHE A 14 -8.87 -9.27 -7.80
CA PHE A 14 -8.85 -10.13 -6.63
C PHE A 14 -9.80 -11.31 -6.86
N PHE A 15 -9.29 -12.53 -6.78
CA PHE A 15 -10.07 -13.75 -7.01
C PHE A 15 -10.28 -14.48 -5.68
N SER A 16 -11.47 -14.34 -5.10
CA SER A 16 -11.87 -14.95 -3.83
C SER A 16 -12.53 -16.31 -4.07
N TYR A 17 -12.12 -17.33 -3.32
CA TYR A 17 -12.60 -18.70 -3.45
C TYR A 17 -12.37 -19.48 -2.16
N SER A 18 -13.03 -20.63 -2.00
CA SER A 18 -12.71 -21.57 -0.92
C SER A 18 -11.52 -22.42 -1.31
N HIS A 19 -10.54 -22.61 -0.42
CA HIS A 19 -9.37 -23.48 -0.67
C HIS A 19 -9.75 -24.93 -1.05
N LYS A 20 -10.96 -25.38 -0.70
CA LYS A 20 -11.51 -26.68 -1.12
C LYS A 20 -11.73 -26.78 -2.63
N ASP A 21 -11.89 -25.64 -3.31
CA ASP A 21 -12.18 -25.52 -4.74
C ASP A 21 -10.92 -25.15 -5.56
N ILE A 22 -9.73 -25.19 -4.94
CA ILE A 22 -8.48 -24.70 -5.53
C ILE A 22 -8.14 -25.30 -6.90
N LYS A 23 -8.45 -26.59 -7.13
CA LYS A 23 -8.11 -27.28 -8.38
C LYS A 23 -8.81 -26.63 -9.57
N GLU A 24 -10.12 -26.42 -9.45
CA GLU A 24 -10.94 -25.82 -10.51
C GLU A 24 -10.65 -24.32 -10.65
N VAL A 25 -10.47 -23.62 -9.53
CA VAL A 25 -10.17 -22.18 -9.53
C VAL A 25 -8.84 -21.87 -10.22
N LEU A 26 -7.81 -22.68 -9.99
CA LEU A 26 -6.51 -22.47 -10.65
C LEU A 26 -6.59 -22.64 -12.18
N GLU A 27 -7.50 -23.47 -12.70
CA GLU A 27 -7.72 -23.56 -14.15
C GLU A 27 -8.32 -22.26 -14.71
N ILE A 28 -9.32 -21.71 -14.01
CA ILE A 28 -9.96 -20.44 -14.38
C ILE A 28 -8.96 -19.29 -14.32
N ILE A 29 -8.21 -19.18 -13.23
CA ILE A 29 -7.17 -18.16 -13.06
C ILE A 29 -6.09 -18.32 -14.13
N GLY A 30 -5.67 -19.56 -14.43
CA GLY A 30 -4.73 -19.83 -15.51
C GLY A 30 -5.20 -19.29 -16.86
N ARG A 31 -6.48 -19.47 -17.20
CA ARG A 31 -7.08 -18.95 -18.43
C ARG A 31 -7.18 -17.41 -18.43
N LEU A 32 -7.54 -16.79 -17.31
CA LEU A 32 -7.50 -15.34 -17.16
C LEU A 32 -6.07 -14.80 -17.36
N GLN A 33 -5.09 -15.42 -16.73
CA GLN A 33 -3.68 -15.01 -16.85
C GLN A 33 -3.14 -15.21 -18.26
N SER A 34 -3.49 -16.29 -18.95
CA SER A 34 -3.11 -16.49 -20.36
C SER A 34 -3.72 -15.43 -21.29
N ASN A 35 -4.90 -14.90 -20.94
CA ASN A 35 -5.54 -13.81 -21.67
C ASN A 35 -5.02 -12.42 -21.27
N GLY A 36 -3.99 -12.36 -20.43
CA GLY A 36 -3.30 -11.14 -20.04
C GLY A 36 -3.86 -10.44 -18.81
N TYR A 37 -4.82 -11.05 -18.09
CA TYR A 37 -5.33 -10.46 -16.86
C TYR A 37 -4.34 -10.60 -15.71
N ARG A 38 -4.22 -9.54 -14.93
CA ARG A 38 -3.50 -9.53 -13.66
C ARG A 38 -4.45 -10.04 -12.58
N VAL A 39 -4.13 -11.19 -12.00
CA VAL A 39 -4.99 -11.86 -11.01
C VAL A 39 -4.20 -12.13 -9.74
N TRP A 40 -4.68 -11.60 -8.62
CA TRP A 40 -4.25 -11.94 -7.27
C TRP A 40 -5.24 -12.96 -6.68
N PHE A 41 -4.72 -13.94 -5.95
CA PHE A 41 -5.48 -14.96 -5.24
C PHE A 41 -4.63 -15.50 -4.09
N ASP A 42 -5.26 -16.02 -3.03
CA ASP A 42 -4.50 -16.68 -1.97
C ASP A 42 -4.08 -18.08 -2.41
N GLU A 43 -2.81 -18.44 -2.23
CA GLU A 43 -2.26 -19.77 -2.52
C GLU A 43 -2.40 -20.73 -1.32
N GLY A 44 -2.75 -20.21 -0.14
CA GLY A 44 -3.03 -20.97 1.09
C GLY A 44 -1.84 -21.74 1.65
N ILE A 45 -1.01 -21.16 2.54
CA ILE A 45 -0.05 -21.91 3.39
C ILE A 45 0.17 -21.28 4.80
N ASP A 46 0.14 -22.19 5.79
CA ASP A 46 0.47 -22.20 7.24
C ASP A 46 -0.37 -21.36 8.25
N PRO A 47 -1.08 -22.02 9.21
CA PRO A 47 -1.82 -21.36 10.27
C PRO A 47 -0.84 -20.86 11.34
N GLY A 48 -0.53 -19.56 11.32
CA GLY A 48 0.30 -18.97 12.38
C GLY A 48 0.70 -17.50 12.22
N THR A 49 0.35 -16.81 11.13
CA THR A 49 0.81 -15.43 10.90
C THR A 49 -0.27 -14.56 10.27
N GLU A 50 -0.68 -13.50 10.99
CA GLU A 50 -1.17 -12.19 10.49
C GLU A 50 -1.81 -12.18 9.08
N TRP A 51 -2.81 -13.03 8.85
CA TRP A 51 -3.38 -13.31 7.51
C TRP A 51 -4.47 -12.30 7.10
N ASP A 52 -5.23 -11.76 8.07
CA ASP A 52 -6.41 -10.93 7.80
C ASP A 52 -6.08 -9.55 7.19
N ASP A 53 -5.02 -8.88 7.67
CA ASP A 53 -4.65 -7.53 7.19
C ASP A 53 -4.13 -7.54 5.74
N ASN A 54 -3.45 -8.62 5.32
CA ASN A 54 -2.91 -8.72 3.97
C ASN A 54 -4.06 -8.89 2.97
N ILE A 55 -5.00 -9.79 3.24
CA ILE A 55 -6.16 -10.00 2.38
C ILE A 55 -7.04 -8.77 2.30
N ALA A 56 -7.34 -8.14 3.44
CA ALA A 56 -8.08 -6.88 3.46
C ALA A 56 -7.40 -5.84 2.56
N LEU A 57 -6.07 -5.66 2.68
CA LEU A 57 -5.33 -4.74 1.82
C LEU A 57 -5.40 -5.11 0.34
N GLN A 58 -5.32 -6.40 -0.03
CA GLN A 58 -5.43 -6.79 -1.44
C GLN A 58 -6.83 -6.51 -2.00
N ILE A 59 -7.86 -6.62 -1.18
CA ILE A 59 -9.23 -6.21 -1.53
C ILE A 59 -9.29 -4.68 -1.66
N GLU A 60 -8.68 -3.91 -0.76
CA GLU A 60 -8.58 -2.45 -0.86
C GLU A 60 -7.86 -2.00 -2.13
N LEU A 61 -6.83 -2.73 -2.59
CA LEU A 61 -6.02 -2.38 -3.76
C LEU A 61 -6.60 -2.87 -5.09
N CYS A 62 -7.41 -3.94 -5.08
CA CYS A 62 -7.93 -4.48 -6.33
C CYS A 62 -8.88 -3.50 -7.03
N SER A 63 -8.92 -3.58 -8.35
CA SER A 63 -9.87 -2.79 -9.17
C SER A 63 -11.12 -3.59 -9.50
N TYR A 64 -11.05 -4.91 -9.43
CA TYR A 64 -12.14 -5.81 -9.74
C TYR A 64 -12.10 -7.01 -8.81
N TYR A 65 -13.24 -7.39 -8.26
CA TYR A 65 -13.36 -8.50 -7.32
C TYR A 65 -14.20 -9.61 -7.94
N ILE A 66 -13.67 -10.83 -7.99
CA ILE A 66 -14.39 -12.02 -8.42
C ILE A 66 -14.61 -12.93 -7.21
N ALA A 67 -15.87 -13.29 -6.96
CA ALA A 67 -16.23 -14.33 -6.02
C ALA A 67 -16.54 -15.62 -6.78
N TYR A 68 -15.79 -16.69 -6.53
CA TYR A 68 -16.13 -18.03 -7.00
C TYR A 68 -17.07 -18.72 -6.01
N VAL A 69 -18.36 -18.74 -6.33
CA VAL A 69 -19.44 -19.15 -5.43
C VAL A 69 -19.75 -20.63 -5.60
N THR A 70 -19.48 -21.37 -4.54
CA THR A 70 -19.85 -22.77 -4.30
C THR A 70 -20.46 -22.89 -2.90
N THR A 71 -20.97 -24.05 -2.54
CA THR A 71 -21.39 -24.36 -1.17
C THR A 71 -20.22 -24.17 -0.20
N ASN A 72 -19.01 -24.59 -0.59
CA ASN A 72 -17.79 -24.39 0.19
C ASN A 72 -17.45 -22.91 0.42
N PHE A 73 -17.73 -22.04 -0.56
CA PHE A 73 -17.56 -20.59 -0.43
C PHE A 73 -18.58 -19.99 0.54
N VAL A 74 -19.85 -20.38 0.43
CA VAL A 74 -20.93 -19.87 1.27
C VAL A 74 -20.74 -20.28 2.74
N ASP A 75 -20.28 -21.51 2.98
CA ASP A 75 -20.03 -22.02 4.33
C ASP A 75 -18.77 -21.39 4.97
N SER A 76 -17.83 -20.90 4.16
CA SER A 76 -16.60 -20.26 4.62
C SER A 76 -16.88 -18.86 5.19
N GLN A 77 -16.58 -18.68 6.49
CA GLN A 77 -16.69 -17.38 7.14
C GLN A 77 -15.76 -16.34 6.50
N ASN A 78 -14.50 -16.72 6.21
CA ASN A 78 -13.52 -15.84 5.59
C ASN A 78 -13.99 -15.34 4.21
N CYS A 79 -14.49 -16.24 3.35
CA CYS A 79 -15.02 -15.86 2.03
C CYS A 79 -16.21 -14.90 2.13
N ARG A 80 -17.08 -15.11 3.13
CA ARG A 80 -18.21 -14.20 3.41
C ARG A 80 -17.74 -12.84 3.89
N ASP A 81 -16.71 -12.78 4.72
CA ASP A 81 -16.16 -11.54 5.26
C ASP A 81 -15.41 -10.73 4.19
N GLU A 82 -14.58 -11.38 3.38
CA GLU A 82 -13.92 -10.77 2.21
C GLU A 82 -14.94 -10.14 1.24
N LEU A 83 -16.02 -10.88 0.93
CA LEU A 83 -17.06 -10.39 0.03
C LEU A 83 -17.87 -9.23 0.63
N ASN A 84 -18.16 -9.26 1.94
CA ASN A 84 -18.79 -8.14 2.63
C ASN A 84 -17.87 -6.91 2.65
N TYR A 85 -16.57 -7.11 2.86
CA TYR A 85 -15.60 -6.04 2.89
C TYR A 85 -15.38 -5.40 1.51
N ALA A 86 -15.24 -6.21 0.46
CA ALA A 86 -15.22 -5.75 -0.92
C ALA A 86 -16.49 -5.00 -1.31
N ARG A 87 -17.64 -5.37 -0.71
CA ARG A 87 -18.90 -4.64 -0.83
C ARG A 87 -18.84 -3.27 -0.16
N ASP A 88 -18.37 -3.20 1.07
CA ASP A 88 -18.33 -1.96 1.85
C ASP A 88 -17.37 -0.93 1.25
N LEU A 89 -16.35 -1.40 0.50
CA LEU A 89 -15.44 -0.58 -0.29
C LEU A 89 -15.97 -0.21 -1.70
N ASP A 90 -17.19 -0.59 -2.04
CA ASP A 90 -17.85 -0.35 -3.32
C ASP A 90 -17.03 -0.78 -4.56
N LYS A 91 -16.35 -1.92 -4.47
CA LYS A 91 -15.61 -2.52 -5.60
C LYS A 91 -16.52 -2.95 -6.77
N ASP A 92 -16.00 -2.87 -7.99
CA ASP A 92 -16.58 -3.60 -9.12
C ASP A 92 -16.49 -5.10 -8.84
N ARG A 93 -17.63 -5.79 -8.86
CA ARG A 93 -17.75 -7.17 -8.41
C ARG A 93 -18.44 -8.05 -9.45
N LEU A 94 -17.93 -9.26 -9.62
CA LEU A 94 -18.54 -10.32 -10.44
C LEU A 94 -18.71 -11.58 -9.60
N MET A 95 -19.92 -12.12 -9.62
CA MET A 95 -20.23 -13.41 -9.00
C MET A 95 -20.08 -14.51 -10.06
N VAL A 96 -19.23 -15.51 -9.82
CA VAL A 96 -19.06 -16.67 -10.70
C VAL A 96 -19.50 -17.91 -9.94
N TYR A 97 -20.66 -18.45 -10.27
CA TYR A 97 -21.20 -19.66 -9.64
C TYR A 97 -20.59 -20.91 -10.29
N GLY A 98 -19.84 -21.68 -9.51
CA GLY A 98 -19.29 -22.97 -9.92
C GLY A 98 -20.34 -24.09 -9.95
N GLU A 99 -21.34 -23.97 -9.09
CA GLU A 99 -22.47 -24.89 -8.95
C GLU A 99 -23.75 -24.12 -8.59
N ASP A 100 -24.90 -24.79 -8.61
CA ASP A 100 -26.15 -24.20 -8.14
C ASP A 100 -26.17 -24.18 -6.61
N VAL A 101 -26.13 -22.97 -6.03
CA VAL A 101 -26.08 -22.76 -4.58
C VAL A 101 -27.26 -21.91 -4.12
N GLU A 102 -27.93 -22.35 -3.06
CA GLU A 102 -28.91 -21.51 -2.37
C GLU A 102 -28.22 -20.53 -1.41
N LEU A 103 -28.21 -19.24 -1.76
CA LEU A 103 -27.62 -18.22 -0.90
C LEU A 103 -28.49 -17.96 0.35
N PRO A 104 -27.88 -17.81 1.54
CA PRO A 104 -28.58 -17.35 2.73
C PRO A 104 -29.32 -16.04 2.46
N ARG A 105 -30.49 -15.85 3.09
CA ARG A 105 -31.39 -14.71 2.82
C ARG A 105 -30.69 -13.34 2.85
N GLY A 106 -29.82 -13.11 3.84
CA GLY A 106 -29.07 -11.86 3.96
C GLY A 106 -28.09 -11.63 2.81
N MET A 107 -27.45 -12.71 2.33
CA MET A 107 -26.52 -12.71 1.20
C MET A 107 -27.28 -12.44 -0.11
N LYS A 108 -28.40 -13.15 -0.30
CA LYS A 108 -29.31 -12.97 -1.45
C LYS A 108 -29.85 -11.54 -1.57
N MET A 109 -30.25 -10.92 -0.44
CA MET A 109 -30.72 -9.53 -0.42
C MET A 109 -29.67 -8.53 -0.92
N ARG A 110 -28.39 -8.77 -0.61
CA ARG A 110 -27.27 -7.87 -0.92
C ARG A 110 -26.68 -8.11 -2.31
N MET A 111 -26.90 -9.28 -2.91
CA MET A 111 -26.25 -9.72 -4.15
C MET A 111 -27.14 -9.68 -5.39
N ASN A 112 -28.46 -9.51 -5.22
CA ASN A 112 -29.44 -9.55 -6.33
C ASN A 112 -29.22 -8.50 -7.44
N ARG A 113 -28.34 -7.50 -7.21
CA ARG A 113 -28.02 -6.43 -8.18
C ARG A 113 -26.67 -6.62 -8.88
N LEU A 114 -25.90 -7.65 -8.51
CA LEU A 114 -24.56 -7.88 -9.05
C LEU A 114 -24.61 -8.65 -10.38
N GLN A 115 -23.62 -8.42 -11.24
CA GLN A 115 -23.41 -9.27 -12.39
C GLN A 115 -23.05 -10.69 -11.93
N ALA A 116 -23.69 -11.69 -12.53
CA ALA A 116 -23.47 -13.10 -12.22
C ALA A 116 -23.25 -13.94 -13.48
N ILE A 117 -22.34 -14.90 -13.41
CA ILE A 117 -22.10 -15.94 -14.42
C ILE A 117 -22.29 -17.29 -13.73
N PHE A 118 -23.06 -18.18 -14.36
CA PHE A 118 -23.32 -19.53 -13.86
C PHE A 118 -22.59 -20.52 -14.77
N LYS A 119 -21.45 -21.06 -14.30
CA LYS A 119 -20.56 -21.91 -15.12
C LYS A 119 -21.27 -23.15 -15.65
N ASN A 120 -22.09 -23.77 -14.81
CA ASN A 120 -22.93 -24.93 -15.12
C ASN A 120 -24.02 -24.70 -16.18
N ARG A 121 -24.26 -23.45 -16.62
CA ARG A 121 -25.22 -23.14 -17.70
C ARG A 121 -24.59 -23.15 -19.09
N TYR A 122 -23.28 -23.37 -19.19
CA TYR A 122 -22.57 -23.44 -20.46
C TYR A 122 -22.20 -24.89 -20.77
N SER A 123 -22.71 -25.41 -21.90
CA SER A 123 -22.37 -26.74 -22.38
C SER A 123 -20.94 -26.80 -22.95
N ASP A 124 -20.48 -25.69 -23.54
CA ASP A 124 -19.11 -25.51 -24.01
C ASP A 124 -18.32 -24.66 -22.98
N PRO A 125 -17.19 -25.15 -22.45
CA PRO A 125 -16.31 -24.39 -21.57
C PRO A 125 -15.81 -23.06 -22.16
N GLU A 126 -15.64 -22.96 -23.48
CA GLU A 126 -15.15 -21.72 -24.12
C GLU A 126 -16.17 -20.59 -24.05
N ASP A 127 -17.47 -20.89 -24.16
CA ASP A 127 -18.54 -19.88 -24.01
C ASP A 127 -18.51 -19.25 -22.61
N PHE A 128 -18.22 -20.05 -21.58
CA PHE A 128 -18.03 -19.57 -20.22
C PHE A 128 -16.85 -18.60 -20.12
N TYR A 129 -15.71 -18.96 -20.71
CA TYR A 129 -14.52 -18.10 -20.69
C TYR A 129 -14.70 -16.82 -21.52
N GLU A 130 -15.40 -16.89 -22.65
CA GLU A 130 -15.77 -15.71 -23.44
C GLU A 130 -16.65 -14.78 -22.61
N LYS A 131 -17.67 -15.32 -21.92
CA LYS A 131 -18.54 -14.52 -21.06
C LYS A 131 -17.74 -13.87 -19.91
N LEU A 132 -16.84 -14.62 -19.29
CA LEU A 132 -15.99 -14.14 -18.20
C LEU A 132 -15.07 -13.00 -18.68
N ASN A 133 -14.43 -13.17 -19.83
CA ASN A 133 -13.59 -12.14 -20.44
C ASN A 133 -14.39 -10.88 -20.79
N ASN A 134 -15.66 -11.02 -21.17
CA ASN A 134 -16.52 -9.88 -21.55
C ASN A 134 -17.36 -9.34 -20.37
N ALA A 135 -17.04 -9.70 -19.13
CA ALA A 135 -17.72 -9.13 -17.98
C ALA A 135 -17.47 -7.60 -17.89
N ALA A 136 -18.49 -6.84 -17.50
CA ALA A 136 -18.37 -5.39 -17.49
C ALA A 136 -17.28 -4.96 -16.50
N GLY A 137 -16.36 -4.07 -16.92
CA GLY A 137 -15.28 -3.54 -16.09
C GLY A 137 -14.02 -4.41 -15.98
N ILE A 138 -14.09 -5.71 -16.27
CA ILE A 138 -12.96 -6.64 -16.06
C ILE A 138 -11.72 -6.28 -16.91
N GLN A 139 -11.95 -5.70 -18.10
CA GLN A 139 -10.91 -5.31 -19.06
C GLN A 139 -9.89 -4.32 -18.49
N THR A 140 -10.27 -3.53 -17.50
CA THR A 140 -9.35 -2.61 -16.79
C THR A 140 -8.18 -3.35 -16.14
N CYS A 141 -8.35 -4.64 -15.86
CA CYS A 141 -7.35 -5.48 -15.23
C CYS A 141 -6.48 -6.27 -16.23
N ARG A 142 -6.71 -6.09 -17.53
CA ARG A 142 -5.94 -6.72 -18.60
C ARG A 142 -4.66 -5.93 -18.88
N ARG A 143 -3.58 -6.62 -19.21
CA ARG A 143 -2.38 -5.98 -19.79
C ARG A 143 -2.76 -5.37 -21.12
N GLU A 144 -2.32 -4.13 -21.35
CA GLU A 144 -2.36 -3.55 -22.68
C GLU A 144 -1.50 -4.44 -23.59
N ILE A 145 -2.10 -4.89 -24.69
CA ILE A 145 -1.31 -5.46 -25.77
C ILE A 145 -0.60 -4.25 -26.38
N ALA A 146 0.72 -4.17 -26.24
CA ALA A 146 1.51 -3.25 -27.02
C ALA A 146 1.31 -3.61 -28.50
N GLU A 147 0.38 -2.93 -29.17
CA GLU A 147 0.42 -2.83 -30.62
C GLU A 147 1.75 -2.18 -30.98
N ALA A 148 2.51 -2.84 -31.84
CA ALA A 148 3.76 -2.35 -32.37
C ALA A 148 3.50 -1.07 -33.18
N HIS A 149 3.46 0.08 -32.50
CA HIS A 149 3.49 1.37 -33.17
C HIS A 149 4.94 1.81 -33.38
N ALA A 150 5.32 1.70 -34.65
CA ALA A 150 6.53 2.25 -35.22
C ALA A 150 6.74 3.73 -34.83
N GLY A 151 7.97 4.02 -34.38
CA GLY A 151 8.65 5.29 -34.59
C GLY A 151 8.03 6.55 -33.97
N LYS A 152 8.51 6.92 -32.78
CA LYS A 152 8.74 8.33 -32.42
C LYS A 152 10.21 8.51 -32.03
N PRO A 153 10.84 9.64 -32.40
CA PRO A 153 12.28 9.76 -32.33
C PRO A 153 12.73 9.83 -30.87
N ALA A 154 13.87 9.19 -30.60
CA ALA A 154 14.57 9.25 -29.34
C ALA A 154 14.91 10.71 -29.01
N GLY A 155 14.08 11.34 -28.19
CA GLY A 155 14.47 12.49 -27.39
C GLY A 155 15.52 12.00 -26.40
N ARG A 156 16.72 12.57 -26.49
CA ARG A 156 17.88 12.25 -25.65
C ARG A 156 17.50 12.36 -24.16
N GLU A 157 17.19 11.23 -23.52
CA GLU A 157 17.03 11.16 -22.06
C GLU A 157 18.35 11.57 -21.43
N LYS A 158 18.33 12.69 -20.69
CA LYS A 158 19.43 13.04 -19.81
C LYS A 158 19.34 12.09 -18.62
N THR A 159 20.31 11.18 -18.50
CA THR A 159 20.51 10.36 -17.31
C THR A 159 20.62 11.28 -16.09
N VAL A 160 19.63 11.24 -15.20
CA VAL A 160 19.64 12.01 -13.95
C VAL A 160 20.60 11.28 -13.01
N THR A 161 21.83 11.78 -12.88
CA THR A 161 22.83 11.22 -11.97
C THR A 161 22.73 11.90 -10.59
N ALA A 162 23.17 11.19 -9.55
CA ALA A 162 23.18 11.71 -8.18
C ALA A 162 23.99 13.02 -8.02
N GLU A 163 24.95 13.28 -8.92
CA GLU A 163 25.73 14.53 -9.01
C GLU A 163 24.88 15.79 -9.19
N SER A 164 23.69 15.64 -9.76
CA SER A 164 22.76 16.76 -9.98
C SER A 164 22.03 17.23 -8.73
N PHE A 165 22.01 16.45 -7.64
CA PHE A 165 21.26 16.77 -6.42
C PHE A 165 22.14 17.40 -5.34
N LYS A 166 21.58 18.41 -4.66
CA LYS A 166 22.21 19.12 -3.54
C LYS A 166 21.39 18.91 -2.27
N VAL A 167 22.04 18.79 -1.11
CA VAL A 167 21.31 18.78 0.17
C VAL A 167 20.47 20.06 0.28
N GLY A 168 19.20 19.91 0.65
CA GLY A 168 18.20 20.98 0.68
C GLY A 168 17.45 21.22 -0.62
N SER A 169 17.83 20.60 -1.75
CA SER A 169 17.03 20.64 -2.99
C SER A 169 15.84 19.68 -2.92
N SER A 170 14.89 19.86 -3.84
CA SER A 170 13.78 18.92 -4.03
C SER A 170 14.01 17.97 -5.21
N VAL A 171 13.41 16.79 -5.15
CA VAL A 171 13.29 15.83 -6.26
C VAL A 171 11.87 15.25 -6.30
N TYR A 172 11.35 14.96 -7.48
CA TYR A 172 10.09 14.24 -7.65
C TYR A 172 10.37 12.76 -7.88
N PHE A 173 9.69 11.89 -7.13
CA PHE A 173 9.90 10.45 -7.21
C PHE A 173 8.69 9.71 -6.63
N GLY A 174 8.06 8.85 -7.42
CA GLY A 174 6.81 8.22 -7.03
C GLY A 174 5.61 9.18 -6.99
N SER A 175 4.43 8.61 -6.83
CA SER A 175 3.13 9.28 -6.81
C SER A 175 2.30 8.79 -5.63
N TYR A 176 1.57 9.65 -4.93
CA TYR A 176 0.64 9.22 -3.90
C TYR A 176 -0.54 10.16 -3.81
N LYS A 177 -1.63 9.74 -3.18
CA LYS A 177 -2.81 10.60 -3.01
C LYS A 177 -2.46 11.79 -2.10
N GLN A 178 -2.56 13.01 -2.62
CA GLN A 178 -2.27 14.23 -1.85
C GLN A 178 -3.44 15.22 -1.89
N ASN A 179 -4.21 15.25 -2.99
CA ASN A 179 -5.40 16.08 -3.14
C ASN A 179 -6.68 15.44 -2.56
N SER A 180 -7.61 16.28 -2.09
CA SER A 180 -8.95 15.90 -1.63
C SER A 180 -9.93 15.88 -2.82
N GLY A 181 -9.98 14.79 -3.58
CA GLY A 181 -10.88 14.66 -4.74
C GLY A 181 -10.83 13.29 -5.44
N THR A 182 -11.82 13.02 -6.29
CA THR A 182 -12.04 11.79 -7.10
C THR A 182 -11.24 11.75 -8.40
N SER A 183 -10.20 12.57 -8.55
CA SER A 183 -9.28 12.43 -9.69
C SER A 183 -8.59 11.07 -9.59
N ASN A 184 -8.78 10.24 -10.61
CA ASN A 184 -8.19 8.89 -10.75
C ASN A 184 -6.64 8.89 -10.88
N GLY A 185 -5.95 9.94 -10.44
CA GLY A 185 -4.50 10.10 -10.54
C GLY A 185 -3.89 10.41 -9.17
N GLU A 186 -2.87 9.66 -8.81
CA GLU A 186 -1.97 9.96 -7.71
C GLU A 186 -1.10 11.18 -8.07
N ASP A 187 -0.80 12.05 -7.10
CA ASP A 187 0.01 13.25 -7.32
C ASP A 187 1.49 12.93 -7.09
N ASP A 188 2.39 13.42 -7.95
CA ASP A 188 3.83 13.24 -7.80
C ASP A 188 4.30 13.70 -6.41
N ILE A 189 5.10 12.87 -5.76
CA ILE A 189 5.62 13.17 -4.42
C ILE A 189 6.87 14.02 -4.57
N GLU A 190 6.83 15.22 -4.00
CA GLU A 190 8.02 16.06 -3.85
C GLU A 190 8.78 15.67 -2.58
N TRP A 191 10.07 15.37 -2.73
CA TRP A 191 10.96 14.97 -1.64
C TRP A 191 12.09 15.97 -1.43
N LEU A 192 12.43 16.26 -0.18
CA LEU A 192 13.58 17.06 0.24
C LEU A 192 14.82 16.15 0.39
N VAL A 193 15.94 16.55 -0.22
CA VAL A 193 17.22 15.84 -0.07
C VAL A 193 17.88 16.21 1.25
N LEU A 194 18.01 15.24 2.16
CA LEU A 194 18.60 15.41 3.49
C LEU A 194 20.10 15.11 3.53
N ALA A 195 20.54 14.11 2.77
CA ALA A 195 21.94 13.71 2.72
C ALA A 195 22.29 13.10 1.36
N LYS A 196 23.58 13.06 1.06
CA LYS A 196 24.13 12.44 -0.14
C LYS A 196 25.37 11.66 0.22
N GLU A 197 25.44 10.43 -0.28
CA GLU A 197 26.57 9.51 -0.07
C GLU A 197 26.87 8.80 -1.39
N GLY A 198 27.93 9.21 -2.08
CA GLY A 198 28.22 8.71 -3.44
C GLY A 198 27.03 8.93 -4.38
N ASN A 199 26.49 7.83 -4.91
CA ASN A 199 25.37 7.83 -5.87
C ASN A 199 23.99 7.74 -5.23
N ARG A 200 23.91 7.64 -3.91
CA ARG A 200 22.64 7.60 -3.19
C ARG A 200 22.34 8.91 -2.47
N ILE A 201 21.06 9.22 -2.39
CA ILE A 201 20.54 10.36 -1.63
C ILE A 201 19.54 9.86 -0.59
N LEU A 202 19.60 10.43 0.61
CA LEU A 202 18.56 10.30 1.61
C LEU A 202 17.54 11.40 1.37
N VAL A 203 16.28 11.01 1.26
CA VAL A 203 15.20 11.95 1.05
C VAL A 203 14.11 11.79 2.10
N ILE A 204 13.36 12.86 2.36
CA ILE A 204 12.14 12.87 3.17
C ILE A 204 11.04 13.58 2.41
N SER A 205 9.79 13.13 2.51
CA SER A 205 8.69 13.81 1.82
C SER A 205 8.59 15.27 2.27
N LYS A 206 8.38 16.18 1.31
CA LYS A 206 8.26 17.61 1.60
C LYS A 206 7.02 17.94 2.42
N TYR A 207 5.94 17.21 2.16
CA TYR A 207 4.67 17.28 2.88
C TYR A 207 4.43 15.98 3.66
N ALA A 208 3.62 16.04 4.72
CA ALA A 208 3.12 14.84 5.37
C ALA A 208 2.01 14.24 4.51
N LEU A 209 2.18 12.97 4.11
CA LEU A 209 1.40 12.38 3.01
C LEU A 209 0.14 11.68 3.49
N ALA A 210 0.17 11.07 4.67
CA ALA A 210 -0.93 10.27 5.23
C ALA A 210 -1.12 10.56 6.72
N CYS A 211 -2.27 10.14 7.28
CA CYS A 211 -2.52 10.13 8.71
C CYS A 211 -2.79 8.70 9.15
N GLN A 212 -1.91 8.16 10.00
CA GLN A 212 -1.95 6.78 10.47
C GLN A 212 -1.41 6.75 11.90
N PRO A 213 -2.02 5.96 12.82
CA PRO A 213 -1.41 5.72 14.11
C PRO A 213 -0.07 5.00 13.94
N TYR A 214 0.84 5.21 14.88
CA TYR A 214 2.11 4.47 14.93
C TYR A 214 1.86 2.96 15.06
N ASN A 215 0.85 2.58 15.84
CA ASN A 215 0.37 1.21 15.99
C ASN A 215 -1.15 1.17 16.15
N THR A 216 -1.83 0.20 15.56
CA THR A 216 -3.31 0.13 15.59
C THR A 216 -3.89 -0.43 16.88
N THR A 217 -3.08 -1.09 17.71
CA THR A 217 -3.51 -1.69 18.98
C THR A 217 -2.83 -1.05 20.19
N PHE A 218 -3.51 -1.10 21.34
CA PHE A 218 -2.95 -0.71 22.63
C PHE A 218 -1.95 -1.77 23.11
N ALA A 219 -0.69 -1.66 22.71
CA ALA A 219 0.35 -2.60 23.07
C ALA A 219 1.70 -1.90 23.26
N ALA A 220 2.60 -2.47 24.05
CA ALA A 220 3.99 -2.05 24.05
C ALA A 220 4.64 -2.52 22.74
N VAL A 221 5.03 -1.58 21.87
CA VAL A 221 5.65 -1.89 20.57
C VAL A 221 6.88 -1.03 20.35
N THR A 222 7.71 -1.46 19.42
CA THR A 222 8.88 -0.69 18.95
C THR A 222 8.72 -0.43 17.46
N TRP A 223 9.64 0.31 16.85
CA TRP A 223 9.66 0.44 15.38
C TRP A 223 9.64 -0.92 14.67
N GLU A 224 10.39 -1.90 15.18
CA GLU A 224 10.47 -3.25 14.63
C GLU A 224 9.10 -3.92 14.47
N THR A 225 8.22 -3.73 15.46
CA THR A 225 6.96 -4.48 15.60
C THR A 225 5.71 -3.67 15.30
N CYS A 226 5.82 -2.35 15.07
CA CYS A 226 4.66 -1.50 14.86
C CYS A 226 4.02 -1.69 13.47
N THR A 227 2.70 -1.46 13.39
CA THR A 227 1.97 -1.56 12.12
C THR A 227 2.33 -0.47 11.12
N LEU A 228 2.76 0.72 11.57
CA LEU A 228 3.14 1.81 10.66
C LEU A 228 4.38 1.45 9.81
N ARG A 229 5.38 0.76 10.40
CA ARG A 229 6.54 0.26 9.66
C ARG A 229 6.11 -0.74 8.56
N LYS A 230 5.19 -1.64 8.88
CA LYS A 230 4.63 -2.62 7.93
C LYS A 230 3.91 -1.90 6.79
N TRP A 231 3.07 -0.93 7.11
CA TRP A 231 2.37 -0.11 6.12
C TRP A 231 3.34 0.63 5.20
N LEU A 232 4.39 1.27 5.74
CA LEU A 232 5.40 1.99 4.96
C LEU A 232 6.13 1.08 3.97
N ASN A 233 6.58 -0.10 4.43
CA ASN A 233 7.39 -1.02 3.64
C ASN A 233 6.58 -1.93 2.72
N PHE A 234 5.25 -1.98 2.89
CA PHE A 234 4.37 -2.78 2.05
C PHE A 234 3.34 -1.92 1.32
N ALA A 235 2.28 -1.46 1.98
CA ALA A 235 1.17 -0.76 1.34
C ALA A 235 1.62 0.56 0.67
N PHE A 236 2.24 1.46 1.43
CA PHE A 236 2.75 2.72 0.89
C PHE A 236 3.80 2.46 -0.21
N TYR A 237 4.80 1.61 0.04
CA TYR A 237 5.81 1.27 -0.97
C TYR A 237 5.21 0.64 -2.25
N ASN A 238 4.13 -0.14 -2.14
CA ASN A 238 3.45 -0.76 -3.27
C ASN A 238 2.42 0.14 -3.95
N ILE A 239 1.96 1.20 -3.30
CA ILE A 239 1.15 2.23 -3.96
C ILE A 239 2.12 3.23 -4.61
N ALA A 240 3.00 3.81 -3.81
CA ALA A 240 3.64 5.10 -4.07
C ALA A 240 4.72 5.19 -5.16
N PHE A 241 5.06 4.09 -5.82
CA PHE A 241 6.27 3.99 -6.68
C PHE A 241 5.99 3.14 -7.92
N THR A 242 6.80 3.11 -8.94
CA THR A 242 6.67 2.14 -10.05
C THR A 242 7.60 0.94 -9.81
N ASN A 243 7.56 -0.10 -10.63
CA ASN A 243 8.53 -1.19 -10.52
C ASN A 243 9.96 -0.72 -10.84
N GLU A 244 10.09 0.29 -11.69
CA GLU A 244 11.33 0.93 -12.09
C GLU A 244 11.90 1.75 -10.92
N GLU A 245 11.07 2.60 -10.31
CA GLU A 245 11.46 3.37 -9.12
C GLU A 245 11.79 2.45 -7.93
N LYS A 246 11.03 1.38 -7.73
CA LYS A 246 11.31 0.37 -6.70
C LYS A 246 12.72 -0.25 -6.83
N LYS A 247 13.28 -0.35 -8.04
CA LYS A 247 14.66 -0.85 -8.24
C LYS A 247 15.71 0.14 -7.73
N MET A 248 15.37 1.43 -7.66
CA MET A 248 16.23 2.51 -7.20
C MET A 248 16.16 2.70 -5.68
N ILE A 249 15.09 2.24 -5.02
CA ILE A 249 14.94 2.34 -3.57
C ILE A 249 15.76 1.27 -2.87
N LEU A 250 16.72 1.70 -2.04
CA LEU A 250 17.62 0.81 -1.32
C LEU A 250 16.93 0.14 -0.12
N SER A 251 17.24 -1.12 0.11
CA SER A 251 17.05 -1.74 1.43
C SER A 251 18.23 -1.37 2.31
N VAL A 252 17.98 -0.67 3.42
CA VAL A 252 19.02 -0.21 4.33
C VAL A 252 18.76 -0.69 5.75
N VAL A 253 19.83 -0.83 6.52
CA VAL A 253 19.72 -1.04 7.97
C VAL A 253 19.28 0.28 8.60
N VAL A 254 18.13 0.28 9.27
CA VAL A 254 17.63 1.39 10.08
C VAL A 254 17.89 1.05 11.54
N SER A 255 18.68 1.89 12.21
CA SER A 255 19.10 1.65 13.59
C SER A 255 17.96 1.86 14.59
N ALA A 256 17.89 1.01 15.60
CA ALA A 256 17.03 1.22 16.77
C ALA A 256 17.67 2.22 17.73
N ASP A 257 17.71 3.49 17.32
CA ASP A 257 18.27 4.57 18.12
C ASP A 257 17.47 4.75 19.41
N ARG A 258 18.20 4.89 20.52
CA ARG A 258 17.60 5.25 21.80
C ARG A 258 17.00 6.65 21.72
N ASN A 259 15.97 6.88 22.51
CA ASN A 259 15.57 8.23 22.84
C ASN A 259 16.71 8.90 23.65
N PRO A 260 17.17 10.10 23.27
CA PRO A 260 18.27 10.77 23.99
C PRO A 260 17.96 11.09 25.45
N GLU A 261 16.70 11.35 25.79
CA GLU A 261 16.27 11.80 27.13
C GLU A 261 15.73 10.65 27.99
N TYR A 262 15.22 9.58 27.37
CA TYR A 262 14.54 8.49 28.08
C TYR A 262 15.16 7.12 27.81
N ASN A 263 15.19 6.27 28.84
CA ASN A 263 15.79 4.94 28.76
C ASN A 263 14.80 3.85 28.25
N THR A 264 13.79 4.22 27.48
CA THR A 264 12.83 3.27 26.88
C THR A 264 13.53 2.41 25.83
N ALA A 265 13.34 1.10 25.88
CA ALA A 265 13.98 0.18 24.96
C ALA A 265 13.54 0.45 23.49
N PRO A 266 14.48 0.73 22.56
CA PRO A 266 14.14 1.09 21.18
C PRO A 266 13.83 -0.12 20.29
N GLY A 267 13.97 -1.35 20.79
CA GLY A 267 13.85 -2.58 20.00
C GLY A 267 15.16 -2.93 19.29
N LYS A 268 15.05 -3.58 18.13
CA LYS A 268 16.21 -3.99 17.31
C LYS A 268 16.30 -3.20 16.01
N ASN A 269 17.50 -3.17 15.46
CA ASN A 269 17.71 -2.68 14.10
C ASN A 269 16.84 -3.43 13.10
N THR A 270 16.39 -2.73 12.08
CA THR A 270 15.50 -3.26 11.04
C THR A 270 16.16 -3.11 9.67
N THR A 271 15.63 -3.81 8.67
CA THR A 271 16.00 -3.59 7.26
C THR A 271 14.79 -3.10 6.52
N ASP A 272 14.81 -1.83 6.14
CA ASP A 272 13.66 -1.11 5.59
C ASP A 272 14.02 -0.45 4.26
N LYS A 273 12.99 -0.24 3.43
CA LYS A 273 13.06 0.54 2.19
C LYS A 273 12.55 1.96 2.41
N VAL A 274 11.46 2.07 3.16
CA VAL A 274 10.85 3.34 3.56
C VAL A 274 10.72 3.34 5.08
N PHE A 275 11.13 4.44 5.71
CA PHE A 275 11.20 4.57 7.17
C PHE A 275 10.82 5.98 7.62
N LEU A 276 10.80 6.18 8.94
CA LEU A 276 10.73 7.51 9.55
C LEU A 276 12.09 7.86 10.13
N LEU A 277 12.41 9.15 10.25
CA LEU A 277 13.62 9.58 10.94
C LEU A 277 13.54 9.25 12.45
N SER A 278 14.67 8.98 13.11
CA SER A 278 14.76 9.10 14.58
C SER A 278 14.77 10.55 15.03
N ILE A 279 14.67 10.75 16.36
CA ILE A 279 15.05 12.01 17.01
C ILE A 279 16.44 12.45 16.55
N THR A 280 17.45 11.57 16.69
CA THR A 280 18.84 11.86 16.32
C THR A 280 18.98 12.25 14.85
N GLU A 281 18.29 11.57 13.94
CA GLU A 281 18.31 11.92 12.51
C GLU A 281 17.57 13.24 12.22
N ALA A 282 16.44 13.49 12.89
CA ALA A 282 15.71 14.75 12.74
C ALA A 282 16.53 15.95 13.23
N ASP A 283 17.31 15.80 14.30
CA ASP A 283 18.23 16.83 14.77
C ASP A 283 19.49 16.95 13.90
N LYS A 284 20.00 15.83 13.37
CA LYS A 284 21.14 15.83 12.46
C LYS A 284 20.84 16.51 11.13
N TYR A 285 19.70 16.21 10.51
CA TYR A 285 19.40 16.64 9.14
C TYR A 285 18.65 17.97 9.05
N PHE A 286 18.07 18.46 10.14
CA PHE A 286 17.40 19.76 10.18
C PHE A 286 18.06 20.69 11.21
N ASN A 287 18.68 21.76 10.71
CA ASN A 287 19.45 22.71 11.52
C ASN A 287 18.59 23.63 12.43
N SER A 288 17.26 23.51 12.41
CA SER A 288 16.37 24.29 13.27
C SER A 288 14.97 23.68 13.35
N GLY A 289 14.20 24.07 14.37
CA GLY A 289 12.76 23.76 14.45
C GLY A 289 12.00 24.27 13.22
N ALA A 290 12.28 25.49 12.75
CA ALA A 290 11.66 26.03 11.54
C ALA A 290 11.87 25.12 10.30
N ALA A 291 13.04 24.49 10.16
CA ALA A 291 13.31 23.56 9.07
C ALA A 291 12.56 22.21 9.22
N ARG A 292 12.22 21.80 10.46
CA ARG A 292 11.47 20.58 10.75
C ARG A 292 9.95 20.72 10.58
N GLN A 293 9.44 21.95 10.52
CA GLN A 293 8.03 22.19 10.26
C GLN A 293 7.59 21.51 8.95
N CYS A 294 6.42 20.89 8.98
CA CYS A 294 5.90 20.13 7.84
C CYS A 294 4.43 20.47 7.63
N LYS A 295 4.09 20.89 6.40
CA LYS A 295 2.70 21.03 5.98
C LYS A 295 2.13 19.67 5.61
N GLY A 296 0.86 19.45 5.94
CA GLY A 296 0.14 18.25 5.52
C GLY A 296 -0.47 18.40 4.13
N THR A 297 -0.66 17.28 3.44
CA THR A 297 -1.47 17.22 2.22
C THR A 297 -2.97 17.33 2.55
N ALA A 298 -3.80 17.67 1.58
CA ALA A 298 -5.25 17.68 1.79
C ALA A 298 -5.77 16.28 2.19
N TYR A 299 -5.20 15.24 1.56
CA TYR A 299 -5.50 13.85 1.89
C TYR A 299 -5.17 13.48 3.34
N CYS A 300 -4.00 13.87 3.88
CA CYS A 300 -3.70 13.53 5.28
C CYS A 300 -4.64 14.23 6.26
N PHE A 301 -5.07 15.46 5.96
CA PHE A 301 -6.02 16.19 6.79
C PHE A 301 -7.43 15.61 6.72
N GLU A 302 -7.88 15.18 5.54
CA GLU A 302 -9.14 14.44 5.39
C GLU A 302 -9.14 13.14 6.20
N ARG A 303 -7.96 12.55 6.40
CA ARG A 303 -7.74 11.36 7.24
C ARG A 303 -7.55 11.66 8.73
N GLY A 304 -7.76 12.91 9.16
CA GLY A 304 -7.79 13.27 10.58
C GLY A 304 -6.47 13.78 11.16
N ALA A 305 -5.47 14.08 10.32
CA ALA A 305 -4.24 14.71 10.80
C ALA A 305 -4.52 16.06 11.45
N TYR A 306 -3.83 16.35 12.55
CA TYR A 306 -3.85 17.67 13.17
C TYR A 306 -3.38 18.73 12.17
N LYS A 307 -4.14 19.82 12.06
CA LYS A 307 -3.85 20.96 11.18
C LYS A 307 -3.80 22.25 11.99
N ALA A 308 -2.61 22.82 12.14
CA ALA A 308 -2.44 24.17 12.65
C ALA A 308 -2.94 25.22 11.64
N GLY A 309 -3.21 26.44 12.11
CA GLY A 309 -3.71 27.53 11.27
C GLY A 309 -2.79 27.91 10.09
N ASN A 310 -1.48 27.65 10.21
CA ASN A 310 -0.50 27.85 9.13
C ASN A 310 -0.38 26.65 8.15
N GLY A 311 -1.18 25.60 8.35
CA GLY A 311 -1.18 24.37 7.57
C GLY A 311 -0.14 23.34 8.00
N ASN A 312 0.61 23.59 9.07
CA ASN A 312 1.55 22.60 9.62
C ASN A 312 0.80 21.50 10.39
N CYS A 313 1.44 20.34 10.48
CA CYS A 313 0.91 19.15 11.15
C CYS A 313 1.95 18.54 12.09
N TRP A 314 1.50 17.61 12.92
CA TRP A 314 2.38 16.74 13.69
C TRP A 314 2.86 15.59 12.81
N TRP A 315 4.11 15.15 12.93
CA TRP A 315 4.60 13.98 12.19
C TRP A 315 5.46 13.04 13.04
N TRP A 316 5.23 11.74 12.87
CA TRP A 316 5.88 10.69 13.67
C TRP A 316 7.40 10.62 13.43
N LEU A 317 8.13 10.27 14.50
CA LEU A 317 9.49 9.74 14.47
C LEU A 317 9.46 8.26 14.84
N ARG A 318 10.43 7.47 14.38
CA ARG A 318 10.54 6.04 14.75
C ARG A 318 11.12 5.80 16.15
N SER A 319 11.65 6.84 16.79
CA SER A 319 12.19 6.72 18.15
C SER A 319 11.07 6.48 19.17
N PRO A 320 11.28 5.64 20.19
CA PRO A 320 10.32 5.49 21.28
C PRO A 320 10.17 6.80 22.06
N GLY A 321 9.02 7.00 22.70
CA GLY A 321 8.81 8.06 23.67
C GLY A 321 9.33 7.71 25.07
N SER A 322 8.83 8.42 26.08
CA SER A 322 9.20 8.26 27.49
C SER A 322 8.81 6.91 28.09
N ILE A 323 7.85 6.20 27.50
CA ILE A 323 7.38 4.87 27.88
C ILE A 323 7.09 4.02 26.64
N SER A 324 6.98 2.70 26.80
CA SER A 324 6.87 1.74 25.68
C SER A 324 5.59 1.81 24.85
N CYS A 325 4.59 2.56 25.29
CA CYS A 325 3.36 2.82 24.52
C CYS A 325 3.35 4.20 23.86
N PHE A 326 4.46 4.96 23.96
CA PHE A 326 4.64 6.26 23.31
C PHE A 326 5.68 6.17 22.19
N ALA A 327 5.46 6.97 21.13
CA ALA A 327 6.46 7.25 20.10
C ALA A 327 6.73 8.75 20.03
N ALA A 328 7.97 9.11 19.72
CA ALA A 328 8.35 10.51 19.54
C ALA A 328 7.76 11.07 18.25
N TYR A 329 7.56 12.38 18.21
CA TYR A 329 7.05 13.08 17.03
C TYR A 329 7.56 14.51 16.98
N VAL A 330 7.37 15.17 15.85
CA VAL A 330 7.64 16.60 15.69
C VAL A 330 6.32 17.36 15.69
N ASN A 331 6.24 18.42 16.49
CA ASN A 331 5.05 19.26 16.62
C ASN A 331 4.95 20.28 15.46
N PHE A 332 3.81 20.97 15.33
CA PHE A 332 3.52 21.87 14.22
C PHE A 332 4.48 23.07 14.12
N ASP A 333 5.13 23.43 15.23
CA ASP A 333 6.14 24.47 15.32
C ASP A 333 7.56 23.96 14.97
N GLY A 334 7.72 22.65 14.77
CA GLY A 334 8.97 21.97 14.44
C GLY A 334 9.80 21.52 15.64
N SER A 335 9.27 21.69 16.85
CA SER A 335 9.87 21.16 18.08
C SER A 335 9.78 19.63 18.12
N VAL A 336 10.85 18.97 18.52
CA VAL A 336 10.84 17.51 18.75
C VAL A 336 10.23 17.25 20.12
N TYR A 337 9.22 16.38 20.18
CA TYR A 337 8.59 15.93 21.42
C TYR A 337 9.11 14.53 21.72
N ASP A 338 10.29 14.46 22.35
CA ASP A 338 10.94 13.22 22.78
C ASP A 338 10.12 12.45 23.85
N TYR A 339 9.33 13.15 24.67
CA TYR A 339 8.38 12.52 25.58
C TYR A 339 7.40 11.62 24.82
N GLY A 340 7.03 12.01 23.59
CA GLY A 340 6.18 11.27 22.69
C GLY A 340 4.68 11.40 22.94
N ASN A 341 3.91 10.62 22.19
CA ASN A 341 2.46 10.50 22.33
C ASN A 341 2.05 9.03 22.17
N TYR A 342 0.84 8.69 22.61
CA TYR A 342 0.28 7.35 22.47
C TYR A 342 0.39 6.85 21.03
N ILE A 343 0.97 5.66 20.85
CA ILE A 343 1.18 5.04 19.53
C ILE A 343 -0.12 4.82 18.72
N TYR A 344 -1.27 4.72 19.39
CA TYR A 344 -2.59 4.55 18.75
C TYR A 344 -3.30 5.87 18.47
N TYR A 345 -2.65 7.00 18.77
CA TYR A 345 -3.20 8.32 18.49
C TYR A 345 -3.30 8.54 16.98
N SER A 346 -4.51 8.82 16.50
CA SER A 346 -4.86 8.77 15.08
C SER A 346 -4.73 10.11 14.34
N SER A 347 -4.24 11.17 15.00
CA SER A 347 -4.13 12.53 14.42
C SER A 347 -2.70 12.97 14.12
N ILE A 348 -1.71 12.08 14.20
CA ILE A 348 -0.32 12.39 13.82
C ILE A 348 -0.06 11.88 12.40
N ALA A 349 0.50 12.74 11.56
CA ALA A 349 0.74 12.47 10.16
C ALA A 349 2.04 11.67 9.94
N VAL A 350 2.16 11.13 8.73
CA VAL A 350 3.28 10.30 8.30
C VAL A 350 4.12 11.06 7.28
N ARG A 351 5.42 11.16 7.58
CA ARG A 351 6.41 11.84 6.73
C ARG A 351 7.52 10.84 6.37
N PRO A 352 7.34 10.04 5.30
CA PRO A 352 8.28 8.98 4.94
C PRO A 352 9.64 9.52 4.52
N ALA A 353 10.68 8.72 4.76
CA ALA A 353 12.04 8.90 4.29
C ALA A 353 12.57 7.62 3.66
N MET A 354 13.52 7.73 2.73
CA MET A 354 14.15 6.59 2.07
C MET A 354 15.48 6.97 1.43
N TRP A 355 16.29 5.94 1.12
CA TRP A 355 17.47 6.10 0.28
C TRP A 355 17.16 5.72 -1.17
N ILE A 356 17.50 6.61 -2.11
CA ILE A 356 17.37 6.37 -3.55
C ILE A 356 18.78 6.30 -4.14
N ASP A 357 19.04 5.28 -4.96
CA ASP A 357 20.26 5.12 -5.75
C ASP A 357 19.96 5.38 -7.22
N PHE A 358 20.63 6.37 -7.80
CA PHE A 358 20.48 6.72 -9.22
C PHE A 358 21.44 5.98 -10.13
N GLY A 359 22.22 5.04 -9.59
CA GLY A 359 23.24 4.32 -10.33
C GLY A 359 24.41 5.20 -10.74
N SER A 360 25.43 4.55 -11.31
CA SER A 360 26.56 5.15 -12.03
C SER A 360 26.40 4.96 -13.52
#